data_AF-L8PQH0-F1
#
_entry.id   AF-L8PQH0-F1
#
_cell.length_a   1.000
_cell.length_b   1.000
_cell.length_c   1.000
_cell.angle_alpha   90.00
_cell.angle_beta   90.00
_cell.angle_gamma   90.00
#
_symmetry.space_group_name_H-M   'P 1'
#
loop_
_entity.id
_entity.type
_entity.pdbx_description
1 polymer ?
#
loop_
_entity_poly.entity_id
_entity_poly.type
_entity_poly.pdbx_seq_one_letter_code
_entity_poly.pdbx_strand_id
1 'polypeptide(L)'
;MTARYCSLAQQSAPAFAPGLAAERLSALVSGRRMWVNGTVLHYCFFDRDSDSSVLSDPETGRTQRVSWVGSKEQQDVVRECFLEWQSLGVGLSFVEVGDRSEAELRIGFQFGDGSWSTVGKDALRVGLNERTMNFGWDLTAPGERGTALHEIGHALGMLHEHQSPFAGIHWDDEAVFADLAGPPNFWSRDKTFFNILRKLDPNEVNGSVWDPHSIMEYPFSAGLILEPEQFRAGLNPPGVLSKADKEFVRRWYPPAEAPGPRELVPFRSVPLRLGPAGQADFLVEPPETREYTVGTFGDSDTVVVVFEERGGEPRYLTARDDGGTPHNATVRARLVKGRRYFVRVRLYSSWGSGETAVMCW
;
A
#
# COMPACT_ATOMS: atom_id res chain seq x y z
N MET A 1 23.24 -19.32 -1.27
CA MET A 1 22.82 -18.74 0.03
C MET A 1 21.31 -18.89 0.10
N THR A 2 20.75 -19.36 1.22
CA THR A 2 19.29 -19.42 1.40
C THR A 2 18.73 -17.99 1.48
N ALA A 3 17.73 -17.70 0.66
CA ALA A 3 17.15 -16.36 0.55
C ALA A 3 16.25 -16.04 1.77
N ARG A 4 16.20 -14.75 2.13
CA ARG A 4 15.24 -14.21 3.11
C ARG A 4 14.05 -13.65 2.34
N TYR A 5 12.84 -13.96 2.80
CA TYR A 5 11.62 -13.54 2.12
C TYR A 5 10.81 -12.60 3.00
N CYS A 6 10.17 -11.61 2.37
CA CYS A 6 9.16 -10.81 3.03
C CYS A 6 7.91 -11.65 3.33
N SER A 7 7.16 -11.31 4.38
CA SER A 7 5.87 -11.96 4.64
C SER A 7 4.76 -10.97 4.88
N LEU A 8 3.78 -10.94 3.98
CA LEU A 8 2.58 -10.15 4.13
C LEU A 8 1.65 -10.81 5.16
N ALA A 9 1.07 -9.99 6.02
CA ALA A 9 0.02 -10.44 6.92
C ALA A 9 -1.21 -10.90 6.11
N GLN A 10 -1.80 -12.04 6.49
CA GLN A 10 -3.03 -12.50 5.88
C GLN A 10 -4.17 -11.54 6.23
N GLN A 11 -4.71 -10.88 5.22
CA GLN A 11 -5.92 -10.08 5.36
C GLN A 11 -7.16 -10.88 4.97
N SER A 12 -8.28 -10.60 5.62
CA SER A 12 -9.58 -11.10 5.19
C SER A 12 -9.89 -10.59 3.78
N ALA A 13 -10.34 -11.49 2.92
CA ALA A 13 -10.81 -11.12 1.59
C ALA A 13 -11.96 -10.10 1.70
N PRO A 14 -11.99 -9.08 0.83
CA PRO A 14 -13.14 -8.18 0.74
C PRO A 14 -14.40 -8.99 0.41
N ALA A 15 -15.50 -8.66 1.08
CA ALA A 15 -16.82 -9.10 0.67
C ALA A 15 -17.41 -8.05 -0.27
N PHE A 16 -17.57 -8.38 -1.54
CA PHE A 16 -18.28 -7.54 -2.51
C PHE A 16 -19.73 -8.01 -2.66
N ALA A 17 -20.61 -7.10 -3.10
CA ALA A 17 -21.98 -7.45 -3.42
C ALA A 17 -22.03 -8.50 -4.55
N PRO A 18 -22.92 -9.51 -4.48
CA PRO A 18 -23.07 -10.48 -5.56
C PRO A 18 -23.63 -9.80 -6.83
N GLY A 19 -23.23 -10.31 -8.00
CA GLY A 19 -23.76 -9.86 -9.29
C GLY A 19 -23.12 -8.60 -9.88
N LEU A 20 -21.98 -8.14 -9.35
CA LEU A 20 -21.19 -7.08 -9.99
C LEU A 20 -20.65 -7.55 -11.35
N ALA A 21 -20.71 -6.66 -12.35
CA ALA A 21 -20.05 -6.90 -13.63
C ALA A 21 -18.52 -7.06 -13.42
N ALA A 22 -17.88 -7.90 -14.24
CA ALA A 22 -16.47 -8.26 -14.07
C ALA A 22 -15.54 -7.02 -14.08
N GLU A 23 -15.76 -6.08 -15.00
CA GLU A 23 -14.98 -4.84 -15.10
C GLU A 23 -15.13 -3.95 -13.85
N ARG A 24 -16.35 -3.89 -13.29
CA ARG A 24 -16.65 -3.14 -12.07
C ARG A 24 -15.95 -3.75 -10.85
N LEU A 25 -16.04 -5.09 -10.71
CA LEU A 25 -15.34 -5.82 -9.65
C LEU A 25 -13.82 -5.62 -9.76
N SER A 26 -13.28 -5.67 -10.98
CA SER A 26 -11.86 -5.47 -11.25
C SER A 26 -11.35 -4.11 -10.77
N ALA A 27 -12.08 -3.05 -11.10
CA ALA A 27 -11.73 -1.68 -10.69
C ALA A 27 -11.76 -1.51 -9.16
N LEU A 28 -12.73 -2.11 -8.48
CA LEU A 28 -12.85 -2.07 -7.02
C LEU A 28 -11.71 -2.82 -6.33
N VAL A 29 -11.43 -4.04 -6.77
CA VAL A 29 -10.38 -4.89 -6.21
C VAL A 29 -9.00 -4.24 -6.34
N SER A 30 -8.69 -3.71 -7.53
CA SER A 30 -7.42 -3.06 -7.81
C SER A 30 -7.27 -1.72 -7.07
N GLY A 31 -8.35 -0.92 -7.00
CA GLY A 31 -8.33 0.43 -6.44
C GLY A 31 -8.37 0.49 -4.90
N ARG A 32 -9.02 -0.47 -4.22
CA ARG A 32 -9.34 -0.36 -2.78
C ARG A 32 -8.14 -0.11 -1.87
N ARG A 33 -6.97 -0.64 -2.22
CA ARG A 33 -5.73 -0.56 -1.44
C ARG A 33 -4.91 0.68 -1.77
N MET A 34 -5.15 1.29 -2.92
CA MET A 34 -4.35 2.39 -3.44
C MET A 34 -4.68 3.70 -2.73
N TRP A 35 -3.66 4.48 -2.39
CA TRP A 35 -3.82 5.88 -1.99
C TRP A 35 -4.51 6.72 -3.07
N VAL A 36 -5.17 7.81 -2.69
CA VAL A 36 -5.60 8.83 -3.67
C VAL A 36 -4.40 9.70 -4.06
N ASN A 37 -4.38 10.21 -5.28
CA ASN A 37 -3.31 11.08 -5.77
C ASN A 37 -3.25 12.37 -4.91
N GLY A 38 -2.07 12.96 -4.80
CA GLY A 38 -1.76 14.11 -3.95
C GLY A 38 -1.61 13.78 -2.46
N THR A 39 -1.73 12.51 -2.05
CA THR A 39 -1.53 12.13 -0.64
C THR A 39 -0.09 12.39 -0.23
N VAL A 40 0.07 13.09 0.90
CA VAL A 40 1.34 13.18 1.62
C VAL A 40 1.36 12.02 2.58
N LEU A 41 2.26 11.07 2.37
CA LEU A 41 2.47 9.92 3.24
C LEU A 41 3.51 10.29 4.28
N HIS A 42 3.06 10.39 5.53
CA HIS A 42 3.94 10.66 6.64
C HIS A 42 4.52 9.33 7.14
N TYR A 43 5.83 9.30 7.33
CA TYR A 43 6.50 8.16 7.91
C TYR A 43 7.34 8.55 9.12
N CYS A 44 7.51 7.62 10.05
CA CYS A 44 8.42 7.76 11.16
C CYS A 44 9.14 6.44 11.45
N PHE A 45 10.28 6.54 12.14
CA PHE A 45 10.98 5.39 12.69
C PHE A 45 10.65 5.26 14.18
N PHE A 46 10.50 4.03 14.68
CA PHE A 46 10.42 3.80 16.12
C PHE A 46 11.77 4.14 16.78
N ASP A 47 11.70 4.87 17.90
CA ASP A 47 12.82 5.59 18.49
C ASP A 47 12.91 5.47 20.02
N ARG A 48 11.96 4.80 20.69
CA ARG A 48 11.90 4.68 22.16
C ARG A 48 12.34 3.30 22.62
N ASP A 49 12.96 3.23 23.80
CA ASP A 49 13.32 1.96 24.47
C ASP A 49 12.10 1.06 24.76
N SER A 50 10.91 1.66 24.85
CA SER A 50 9.65 0.92 25.00
C SER A 50 9.26 0.16 23.74
N ASP A 51 9.74 0.59 22.57
CA ASP A 51 9.38 0.05 21.26
C ASP A 51 10.11 -1.27 21.03
N SER A 52 9.48 -2.34 21.49
CA SER A 52 10.06 -3.66 21.47
C SER A 52 8.98 -4.73 21.50
N SER A 53 9.31 -5.88 20.93
CA SER A 53 8.55 -7.10 21.12
C SER A 53 9.07 -7.84 22.35
N VAL A 54 8.18 -8.49 23.07
CA VAL A 54 8.53 -9.46 24.11
C VAL A 54 8.38 -10.85 23.51
N LEU A 55 9.50 -11.46 23.14
CA LEU A 55 9.52 -12.82 22.64
C LEU A 55 9.67 -13.77 23.82
N SER A 56 8.87 -14.83 23.86
CA SER A 56 9.03 -15.91 24.83
C SER A 56 9.75 -17.07 24.16
N ASP A 57 10.82 -17.53 24.77
CA ASP A 57 11.45 -18.80 24.42
C ASP A 57 10.45 -19.94 24.73
N PRO A 58 10.03 -20.74 23.73
CA PRO A 58 9.08 -21.83 23.95
C PRO A 58 9.62 -22.97 24.83
N GLU A 59 10.93 -23.18 24.85
CA GLU A 59 11.59 -24.26 25.59
C GLU A 59 11.93 -23.83 27.02
N THR A 60 12.44 -22.62 27.19
CA THR A 60 12.90 -22.14 28.50
C THR A 60 11.88 -21.26 29.23
N GLY A 61 10.85 -20.77 28.53
CA GLY A 61 9.86 -19.83 29.06
C GLY A 61 10.44 -18.44 29.37
N ARG A 62 11.72 -18.20 29.06
CA ARG A 62 12.38 -16.91 29.30
C ARG A 62 11.89 -15.91 28.27
N THR A 63 11.59 -14.72 28.74
CA THR A 63 11.22 -13.62 27.85
C THR A 63 12.44 -12.77 27.51
N GLN A 64 12.54 -12.40 26.24
CA GLN A 64 13.54 -11.48 25.72
C GLN A 64 12.83 -10.28 25.10
N ARG A 65 13.26 -9.08 25.48
CA ARG A 65 12.86 -7.85 24.77
C ARG A 65 13.72 -7.68 23.53
N VAL A 66 13.10 -7.49 22.38
CA VAL A 66 13.77 -7.24 21.10
C VAL A 66 13.34 -5.87 20.60
N SER A 67 14.30 -4.95 20.49
CA SER A 67 14.06 -3.56 20.07
C SER A 67 13.59 -3.48 18.62
N TRP A 68 12.78 -2.46 18.34
CA TRP A 68 12.39 -2.07 16.98
C TRP A 68 13.21 -0.89 16.44
N VAL A 69 14.06 -0.30 17.27
CA VAL A 69 14.84 0.89 16.92
C VAL A 69 15.99 0.50 15.99
N GLY A 70 15.98 1.05 14.78
CA GLY A 70 17.06 0.87 13.80
C GLY A 70 18.20 1.87 14.01
N SER A 71 19.40 1.49 13.59
CA SER A 71 20.54 2.41 13.56
C SER A 71 20.30 3.54 12.53
N LYS A 72 21.01 4.65 12.68
CA LYS A 72 20.90 5.78 11.76
C LYS A 72 21.19 5.37 10.32
N GLU A 73 22.18 4.51 10.11
CA GLU A 73 22.61 4.04 8.79
C GLU A 73 21.49 3.25 8.09
N GLN A 74 20.77 2.39 8.81
CA GLN A 74 19.63 1.67 8.24
C GLN A 74 18.45 2.61 7.96
N GLN A 75 18.20 3.59 8.83
CA GLN A 75 17.17 4.62 8.58
C GLN A 75 17.52 5.44 7.33
N ASP A 76 18.80 5.80 7.13
CA ASP A 76 19.27 6.54 5.97
C ASP A 76 19.06 5.74 4.66
N VAL A 77 19.28 4.42 4.67
CA VAL A 77 18.94 3.56 3.53
C VAL A 77 17.45 3.65 3.19
N VAL A 78 16.57 3.61 4.19
CA VAL A 78 15.12 3.72 3.98
C VAL A 78 14.73 5.10 3.44
N ARG A 79 15.31 6.18 3.98
CA ARG A 79 15.13 7.55 3.46
C ARG A 79 15.52 7.65 1.99
N GLU A 80 16.67 7.10 1.61
CA GLU A 80 17.13 7.07 0.22
C GLU A 80 16.18 6.29 -0.69
N CYS A 81 15.56 5.21 -0.21
CA CYS A 81 14.59 4.44 -0.98
C CYS A 81 13.27 5.19 -1.17
N PHE A 82 12.79 5.93 -0.15
CA PHE A 82 11.65 6.84 -0.30
C PHE A 82 11.94 7.94 -1.33
N LEU A 83 13.15 8.51 -1.28
CA LEU A 83 13.59 9.50 -2.27
C LEU A 83 13.64 8.92 -3.68
N GLU A 84 14.08 7.66 -3.85
CA GLU A 84 14.08 7.00 -5.16
C GLU A 84 12.67 6.87 -5.72
N TRP A 85 11.71 6.37 -4.94
CA TRP A 85 10.30 6.31 -5.35
C TRP A 85 9.73 7.71 -5.65
N GLN A 86 10.04 8.71 -4.82
CA GLN A 86 9.60 10.10 -5.02
C GLN A 86 10.17 10.72 -6.30
N SER A 87 11.44 10.41 -6.63
CA SER A 87 12.14 10.92 -7.80
C SER A 87 11.52 10.49 -9.13
N LEU A 88 10.65 9.48 -9.11
CA LEU A 88 9.87 9.08 -10.28
C LEU A 88 8.85 10.14 -10.72
N GLY A 89 8.62 11.17 -9.91
CA GLY A 89 7.65 12.24 -10.16
C GLY A 89 6.21 11.78 -9.99
N VAL A 90 5.97 10.77 -9.14
CA VAL A 90 4.63 10.29 -8.83
C VAL A 90 3.83 11.37 -8.09
N GLY A 91 2.51 11.35 -8.21
CA GLY A 91 1.63 12.29 -7.50
C GLY A 91 1.48 12.01 -6.00
N LEU A 92 2.41 11.28 -5.38
CA LEU A 92 2.51 11.12 -3.93
C LEU A 92 3.77 11.81 -3.43
N SER A 93 3.75 12.27 -2.18
CA SER A 93 4.95 12.74 -1.49
C SER A 93 5.15 11.97 -0.20
N PHE A 94 6.40 11.91 0.25
CA PHE A 94 6.77 11.24 1.49
C PHE A 94 7.41 12.27 2.42
N VAL A 95 6.96 12.32 3.66
CA VAL A 95 7.46 13.28 4.66
C VAL A 95 7.79 12.54 5.94
N GLU A 96 9.05 12.67 6.38
CA GLU A 96 9.43 12.16 7.69
C GLU A 96 8.88 13.06 8.79
N VAL A 97 8.25 12.45 9.80
CA VAL A 97 7.75 13.16 10.98
C VAL A 97 8.37 12.59 12.25
N GLY A 98 8.60 13.46 13.24
CA GLY A 98 9.14 13.05 14.54
C GLY A 98 8.09 12.50 15.51
N ASP A 99 6.80 12.74 15.25
CA ASP A 99 5.70 12.24 16.06
C ASP A 99 4.96 11.11 15.32
N ARG A 100 5.02 9.90 15.87
CA ARG A 100 4.34 8.73 15.28
C ARG A 100 2.82 8.88 15.19
N SER A 101 2.21 9.77 15.98
CA SER A 101 0.77 10.06 15.88
C SER A 101 0.38 10.87 14.65
N GLU A 102 1.38 11.43 13.97
CA GLU A 102 1.22 12.10 12.68
C GLU A 102 1.68 11.21 11.51
N ALA A 103 2.03 9.94 11.74
CA ALA A 103 2.59 9.03 10.73
C ALA A 103 1.61 7.93 10.31
N GLU A 104 1.28 7.86 9.00
CA GLU A 104 0.60 6.70 8.43
C GLU A 104 1.50 5.47 8.40
N LEU A 105 2.79 5.65 8.07
CA LEU A 105 3.79 4.59 7.99
C LEU A 105 4.72 4.62 9.21
N ARG A 106 4.77 3.54 9.99
CA ARG A 106 5.57 3.43 11.22
C ARG A 106 6.54 2.27 11.08
N ILE A 107 7.83 2.59 11.01
CA ILE A 107 8.88 1.68 10.52
C ILE A 107 9.74 1.19 11.69
N GLY A 108 9.81 -0.13 11.86
CA GLY A 108 10.71 -0.78 12.82
C GLY A 108 11.79 -1.63 12.15
N PHE A 109 12.76 -2.06 12.96
CA PHE A 109 13.93 -2.83 12.53
C PHE A 109 14.14 -4.06 13.42
N GLN A 110 13.06 -4.77 13.76
CA GLN A 110 13.15 -5.95 14.62
C GLN A 110 13.87 -7.08 13.87
N PHE A 111 15.13 -7.30 14.23
CA PHE A 111 15.94 -8.36 13.64
C PHE A 111 15.30 -9.75 13.88
N GLY A 112 15.26 -10.58 12.84
CA GLY A 112 14.69 -11.93 12.90
C GLY A 112 13.16 -12.01 12.79
N ASP A 113 12.45 -10.88 12.71
CA ASP A 113 10.98 -10.83 12.54
C ASP A 113 10.54 -10.89 11.06
N GLY A 114 11.49 -11.10 10.15
CA GLY A 114 11.29 -10.91 8.71
C GLY A 114 11.16 -9.44 8.31
N SER A 115 11.15 -9.18 7.01
CA SER A 115 10.80 -7.87 6.46
C SER A 115 9.37 -7.91 5.93
N TRP A 116 8.61 -6.84 6.10
CA TRP A 116 7.23 -6.75 5.64
C TRP A 116 6.71 -5.32 5.69
N SER A 117 5.66 -5.04 4.93
CA SER A 117 4.85 -3.83 5.05
C SER A 117 3.37 -4.12 4.87
N THR A 118 2.53 -3.31 5.51
CA THR A 118 1.12 -3.20 5.15
C THR A 118 0.97 -2.76 3.70
N VAL A 119 -0.06 -3.26 3.01
CA VAL A 119 -0.28 -2.92 1.61
C VAL A 119 -1.12 -1.64 1.48
N GLY A 120 -0.51 -0.57 0.96
CA GLY A 120 -1.22 0.69 0.68
C GLY A 120 -1.96 1.26 1.90
N LYS A 121 -3.22 1.63 1.71
CA LYS A 121 -4.10 2.22 2.73
C LYS A 121 -4.39 1.33 3.93
N ASP A 122 -4.02 0.05 3.91
CA ASP A 122 -4.21 -0.83 5.07
C ASP A 122 -3.39 -0.37 6.28
N ALA A 123 -2.33 0.41 6.06
CA ALA A 123 -1.58 1.11 7.10
C ALA A 123 -2.49 1.94 8.04
N LEU A 124 -3.58 2.51 7.52
CA LEU A 124 -4.54 3.34 8.29
C LEU A 124 -5.34 2.54 9.33
N ARG A 125 -5.33 1.20 9.27
CA ARG A 125 -6.06 0.33 10.19
C ARG A 125 -5.20 -0.18 11.34
N VAL A 126 -3.88 -0.01 11.24
CA VAL A 126 -2.92 -0.49 12.23
C VAL A 126 -2.87 0.49 13.40
N GLY A 127 -2.79 -0.05 14.62
CA GLY A 127 -2.72 0.75 15.84
C GLY A 127 -1.53 1.71 15.88
N LEU A 128 -1.69 2.80 16.62
CA LEU A 128 -0.69 3.88 16.76
C LEU A 128 0.69 3.38 17.22
N ASN A 129 0.71 2.39 18.11
CA ASN A 129 1.94 1.85 18.71
C ASN A 129 2.42 0.56 18.01
N GLU A 130 1.84 0.24 16.85
CA GLU A 130 2.18 -0.94 16.06
C GLU A 130 2.91 -0.51 14.79
N ARG A 131 3.86 -1.37 14.36
CA ARG A 131 4.59 -1.21 13.10
C ARG A 131 3.64 -1.40 11.92
N THR A 132 3.79 -0.58 10.89
CA THR A 132 3.18 -0.82 9.58
C THR A 132 4.20 -1.32 8.57
N MET A 133 5.49 -1.30 8.94
CA MET A 133 6.61 -1.81 8.17
C MET A 133 7.69 -2.28 9.13
N ASN A 134 8.35 -3.39 8.79
CA ASN A 134 9.51 -3.88 9.51
C ASN A 134 10.62 -4.28 8.56
N PHE A 135 11.86 -4.05 8.98
CA PHE A 135 13.05 -4.62 8.37
C PHE A 135 13.69 -5.64 9.31
N GLY A 136 13.75 -6.89 8.85
CA GLY A 136 14.18 -8.02 9.69
C GLY A 136 15.68 -8.28 9.72
N TRP A 137 16.46 -7.50 8.97
CA TRP A 137 17.89 -7.68 8.80
C TRP A 137 18.58 -6.36 8.40
N ASP A 138 19.91 -6.38 8.37
CA ASP A 138 20.75 -5.22 8.09
C ASP A 138 20.63 -4.77 6.62
N LEU A 139 19.97 -3.63 6.41
CA LEU A 139 19.81 -3.01 5.09
C LEU A 139 21.09 -2.41 4.51
N THR A 140 22.12 -2.19 5.34
CA THR A 140 23.39 -1.59 4.90
C THR A 140 24.31 -2.60 4.22
N ALA A 141 24.02 -3.90 4.38
CA ALA A 141 24.77 -4.95 3.72
C ALA A 141 24.59 -4.87 2.18
N PRO A 142 25.62 -5.23 1.39
CA PRO A 142 25.55 -5.15 -0.07
C PRO A 142 24.34 -5.91 -0.64
N GLY A 143 23.52 -5.22 -1.44
CA GLY A 143 22.32 -5.78 -2.06
C GLY A 143 21.04 -5.71 -1.21
N GLU A 144 21.14 -5.47 0.12
CA GLU A 144 19.98 -5.51 1.01
C GLU A 144 19.08 -4.27 0.90
N ARG A 145 19.59 -3.17 0.32
CA ARG A 145 18.79 -1.98 -0.02
C ARG A 145 17.56 -2.31 -0.87
N GLY A 146 17.63 -3.35 -1.71
CA GLY A 146 16.46 -3.81 -2.49
C GLY A 146 15.25 -4.17 -1.62
N THR A 147 15.49 -4.66 -0.40
CA THR A 147 14.43 -4.93 0.58
C THR A 147 13.66 -3.66 0.94
N ALA A 148 14.34 -2.53 1.16
CA ALA A 148 13.67 -1.26 1.45
C ALA A 148 12.82 -0.76 0.28
N LEU A 149 13.31 -0.88 -0.96
CA LEU A 149 12.51 -0.55 -2.14
C LEU A 149 11.26 -1.44 -2.25
N HIS A 150 11.40 -2.74 -1.97
CA HIS A 150 10.32 -3.73 -1.98
C HIS A 150 9.23 -3.40 -0.95
N GLU A 151 9.62 -3.18 0.31
CA GLU A 151 8.64 -2.86 1.37
C GLU A 151 7.93 -1.54 1.13
N ILE A 152 8.62 -0.53 0.57
CA ILE A 152 7.98 0.71 0.15
C ILE A 152 7.02 0.47 -1.03
N GLY A 153 7.35 -0.45 -1.95
CA GLY A 153 6.43 -0.90 -3.00
C GLY A 153 5.11 -1.44 -2.44
N HIS A 154 5.16 -2.25 -1.37
CA HIS A 154 3.96 -2.67 -0.65
C HIS A 154 3.21 -1.49 -0.02
N ALA A 155 3.90 -0.56 0.64
CA ALA A 155 3.28 0.64 1.18
C ALA A 155 2.61 1.52 0.09
N LEU A 156 3.04 1.37 -1.17
CA LEU A 156 2.42 1.97 -2.35
C LEU A 156 1.32 1.13 -2.99
N GLY A 157 1.00 -0.05 -2.44
CA GLY A 157 -0.09 -0.92 -2.88
C GLY A 157 0.30 -2.01 -3.87
N MET A 158 1.60 -2.24 -4.10
CA MET A 158 2.09 -3.35 -4.93
C MET A 158 2.01 -4.68 -4.16
N LEU A 159 1.78 -5.77 -4.89
CA LEU A 159 1.80 -7.14 -4.37
C LEU A 159 2.96 -7.92 -4.98
N HIS A 160 3.23 -9.13 -4.49
CA HIS A 160 4.30 -9.96 -5.03
C HIS A 160 4.04 -10.38 -6.47
N GLU A 161 5.09 -10.30 -7.28
CA GLU A 161 5.04 -10.51 -8.72
C GLU A 161 4.91 -12.00 -9.09
N HIS A 162 5.53 -12.90 -8.32
CA HIS A 162 5.45 -14.37 -8.52
C HIS A 162 4.06 -14.96 -8.27
N GLN A 163 3.24 -14.25 -7.49
CA GLN A 163 1.86 -14.65 -7.21
C GLN A 163 0.91 -14.27 -8.36
N SER A 164 1.39 -13.55 -9.38
CA SER A 164 0.62 -13.24 -10.57
C SER A 164 0.21 -14.54 -11.29
N PRO A 165 -1.09 -14.73 -11.64
CA PRO A 165 -1.49 -15.80 -12.55
C PRO A 165 -0.85 -15.70 -13.93
N PHE A 166 -0.36 -14.51 -14.33
CA PHE A 166 0.33 -14.30 -15.60
C PHE A 166 1.81 -14.72 -15.58
N ALA A 167 2.36 -15.07 -14.41
CA ALA A 167 3.75 -15.51 -14.30
C ALA A 167 4.00 -16.87 -14.97
N GLY A 168 2.96 -17.70 -15.12
CA GLY A 168 3.11 -19.06 -15.65
C GLY A 168 4.01 -19.96 -14.78
N ILE A 169 4.36 -19.52 -13.56
CA ILE A 169 5.20 -20.28 -12.65
C ILE A 169 4.44 -21.51 -12.18
N HIS A 170 4.98 -22.68 -12.50
CA HIS A 170 4.62 -23.96 -11.91
C HIS A 170 5.69 -24.32 -10.86
N TRP A 171 5.26 -24.43 -9.61
CA TRP A 171 6.12 -24.73 -8.48
C TRP A 171 6.31 -26.22 -8.27
N ASP A 172 7.46 -26.61 -7.73
CA ASP A 172 7.57 -27.85 -6.95
C ASP A 172 7.14 -27.54 -5.52
N ASP A 173 5.85 -27.65 -5.25
CA ASP A 173 5.24 -27.24 -3.97
C ASP A 173 5.96 -27.84 -2.75
N GLU A 174 6.32 -29.12 -2.79
CA GLU A 174 7.01 -29.78 -1.66
C GLU A 174 8.44 -29.28 -1.50
N ALA A 175 9.16 -29.01 -2.60
CA ALA A 175 10.47 -28.37 -2.52
C ALA A 175 10.37 -26.97 -1.91
N VAL A 176 9.36 -26.17 -2.29
CA VAL A 176 9.12 -24.83 -1.71
C VAL A 176 8.81 -24.94 -0.22
N PHE A 177 7.94 -25.86 0.19
CA PHE A 177 7.65 -26.07 1.61
C PHE A 177 8.88 -26.50 2.40
N ALA A 178 9.69 -27.41 1.86
CA ALA A 178 10.91 -27.87 2.51
C ALA A 178 11.96 -26.76 2.65
N ASP A 179 12.17 -25.95 1.60
CA ASP A 179 13.11 -24.83 1.60
C ASP A 179 12.70 -23.78 2.64
N LEU A 180 11.43 -23.38 2.67
CA LEU A 180 10.96 -22.31 3.56
C LEU A 180 10.74 -22.76 5.00
N ALA A 181 10.58 -24.05 5.27
CA ALA A 181 10.61 -24.59 6.63
C ALA A 181 12.01 -24.54 7.26
N GLY A 182 13.06 -24.43 6.45
CA GLY A 182 14.45 -24.32 6.90
C GLY A 182 14.88 -22.88 7.25
N PRO A 183 16.11 -22.72 7.78
CA PRO A 183 16.69 -21.39 8.01
C PRO A 183 16.90 -20.64 6.69
N PRO A 184 16.75 -19.30 6.68
CA PRO A 184 16.48 -18.43 7.84
C PRO A 184 14.98 -18.20 8.13
N ASN A 185 14.08 -18.80 7.36
CA ASN A 185 12.66 -18.42 7.34
C ASN A 185 11.83 -19.14 8.41
N PHE A 186 11.99 -20.47 8.54
CA PHE A 186 11.22 -21.30 9.47
C PHE A 186 9.70 -21.13 9.34
N TRP A 187 9.19 -21.01 8.11
CA TRP A 187 7.77 -20.79 7.86
C TRP A 187 6.95 -22.08 7.98
N SER A 188 5.74 -21.94 8.50
CA SER A 188 4.72 -22.98 8.40
C SER A 188 4.26 -23.14 6.96
N ARG A 189 3.70 -24.31 6.63
CA ARG A 189 3.09 -24.54 5.31
C ARG A 189 2.02 -23.50 4.97
N ASP A 190 1.20 -23.10 5.93
CA ASP A 190 0.18 -22.07 5.69
C ASP A 190 0.79 -20.71 5.32
N LYS A 191 1.86 -20.30 6.03
CA LYS A 191 2.56 -19.06 5.74
C LYS A 191 3.24 -19.11 4.37
N THR A 192 3.89 -20.23 4.04
CA THR A 192 4.51 -20.49 2.73
C THR A 192 3.48 -20.49 1.61
N PHE A 193 2.35 -21.17 1.80
CA PHE A 193 1.27 -21.18 0.81
C PHE A 193 0.76 -19.76 0.57
N PHE A 194 0.44 -19.01 1.62
CA PHE A 194 -0.13 -17.67 1.49
C PHE A 194 0.81 -16.68 0.78
N ASN A 195 2.12 -16.73 1.10
CA ASN A 195 3.11 -15.77 0.61
C ASN A 195 3.78 -16.18 -0.70
N ILE A 196 3.87 -17.48 -1.02
CA ILE A 196 4.58 -17.99 -2.20
C ILE A 196 3.64 -18.64 -3.20
N LEU A 197 2.91 -19.67 -2.79
CA LEU A 197 2.21 -20.56 -3.73
C LEU A 197 0.85 -20.03 -4.18
N ARG A 198 0.14 -19.31 -3.30
CA ARG A 198 -1.18 -18.74 -3.57
C ARG A 198 -1.08 -17.78 -4.73
N LYS A 199 -1.93 -17.97 -5.74
CA LYS A 199 -2.09 -17.02 -6.84
C LYS A 199 -3.06 -15.91 -6.45
N LEU A 200 -2.74 -14.70 -6.87
CA LEU A 200 -3.62 -13.53 -6.74
C LEU A 200 -4.78 -13.62 -7.71
N ASP A 201 -5.88 -12.94 -7.40
CA ASP A 201 -6.91 -12.68 -8.39
C ASP A 201 -6.31 -11.84 -9.55
N PRO A 202 -6.67 -12.10 -10.83
CA PRO A 202 -6.18 -11.30 -11.96
C PRO A 202 -6.45 -9.78 -11.83
N ASN A 203 -7.37 -9.38 -10.97
CA ASN A 203 -7.65 -7.97 -10.68
C ASN A 203 -6.81 -7.40 -9.53
N GLU A 204 -6.07 -8.24 -8.81
CA GLU A 204 -5.18 -7.84 -7.73
C GLU A 204 -3.73 -7.68 -8.19
N VAL A 205 -3.34 -8.21 -9.35
CA VAL A 205 -1.94 -8.14 -9.81
C VAL A 205 -1.47 -6.72 -10.13
N ASN A 206 -0.15 -6.52 -10.15
CA ASN A 206 0.44 -5.25 -10.55
C ASN A 206 0.27 -4.99 -12.05
N GLY A 207 0.30 -6.03 -12.88
CA GLY A 207 0.15 -5.90 -14.33
C GLY A 207 -0.32 -7.18 -15.00
N SER A 208 -0.76 -7.04 -16.25
CA SER A 208 -1.19 -8.16 -17.10
C SER A 208 -0.03 -8.92 -17.75
N VAL A 209 1.20 -8.49 -17.52
CA VAL A 209 2.42 -9.14 -18.00
C VAL A 209 3.34 -9.29 -16.81
N TRP A 210 3.83 -10.51 -16.59
CA TRP A 210 4.76 -10.81 -15.51
C TRP A 210 6.15 -10.23 -15.77
N ASP A 211 6.72 -9.57 -14.77
CA ASP A 211 8.08 -9.03 -14.81
C ASP A 211 9.03 -9.76 -13.83
N PRO A 212 9.85 -10.72 -14.30
CA PRO A 212 10.80 -11.43 -13.45
C PRO A 212 11.95 -10.54 -12.91
N HIS A 213 12.05 -9.29 -13.36
CA HIS A 213 13.02 -8.31 -12.85
C HIS A 213 12.38 -7.25 -11.95
N SER A 214 11.09 -7.37 -11.64
CA SER A 214 10.40 -6.47 -10.72
C SER A 214 11.08 -6.46 -9.36
N ILE A 215 11.08 -5.30 -8.70
CA ILE A 215 11.44 -5.21 -7.29
C ILE A 215 10.52 -6.05 -6.40
N MET A 216 9.29 -6.34 -6.86
CA MET A 216 8.29 -7.15 -6.16
C MET A 216 8.43 -8.66 -6.44
N GLU A 217 9.36 -9.06 -7.29
CA GLU A 217 9.68 -10.47 -7.55
C GLU A 217 10.66 -10.98 -6.48
N TYR A 218 10.45 -12.21 -6.02
CA TYR A 218 11.34 -12.84 -5.07
C TYR A 218 12.49 -13.57 -5.77
N PRO A 219 13.69 -13.61 -5.15
CA PRO A 219 14.73 -14.52 -5.60
C PRO A 219 14.39 -15.95 -5.18
N PHE A 220 14.33 -16.88 -6.13
CA PHE A 220 14.09 -18.30 -5.86
C PHE A 220 15.30 -19.15 -6.25
N SER A 221 15.72 -20.04 -5.37
CA SER A 221 16.82 -20.98 -5.61
C SER A 221 16.47 -22.00 -6.70
N ALA A 222 17.50 -22.62 -7.29
CA ALA A 222 17.33 -23.72 -8.22
C ALA A 222 16.52 -24.87 -7.61
N GLY A 223 15.69 -25.52 -8.43
CA GLY A 223 14.89 -26.68 -8.02
C GLY A 223 13.54 -26.36 -7.37
N LEU A 224 13.20 -25.08 -7.17
CA LEU A 224 11.88 -24.68 -6.67
C LEU A 224 10.84 -24.49 -7.79
N ILE A 225 11.30 -24.07 -8.97
CA ILE A 225 10.44 -23.76 -10.12
C ILE A 225 10.56 -24.89 -11.14
N LEU A 226 9.44 -25.49 -11.52
CA LEU A 226 9.36 -26.51 -12.56
C LEU A 226 9.18 -25.89 -13.95
N GLU A 227 8.40 -24.81 -14.04
CA GLU A 227 8.20 -24.04 -15.27
C GLU A 227 8.10 -22.54 -14.97
N PRO A 228 8.54 -21.67 -15.91
CA PRO A 228 9.13 -22.01 -17.20
C PRO A 228 10.59 -22.51 -17.07
N GLU A 229 11.05 -23.29 -18.06
CA GLU A 229 12.32 -24.03 -17.99
C GLU A 229 13.53 -23.13 -17.70
N GLN A 230 13.54 -21.90 -18.22
CA GLN A 230 14.64 -20.96 -17.98
C GLN A 230 14.86 -20.60 -16.50
N PHE A 231 13.86 -20.77 -15.63
CA PHE A 231 13.95 -20.46 -14.20
C PHE A 231 14.13 -21.71 -13.32
N ARG A 232 14.29 -22.91 -13.89
CA ARG A 232 14.62 -24.13 -13.13
C ARG A 232 15.95 -24.02 -12.39
N ALA A 233 16.90 -23.29 -12.96
CA ALA A 233 18.20 -23.00 -12.34
C ALA A 233 18.14 -21.88 -11.28
N GLY A 234 16.95 -21.33 -11.02
CA GLY A 234 16.70 -20.24 -10.10
C GLY A 234 16.28 -18.95 -10.80
N LEU A 235 15.66 -18.07 -10.03
CA LEU A 235 15.21 -16.74 -10.42
C LEU A 235 15.89 -15.74 -9.49
N ASN A 236 16.60 -14.75 -10.04
CA ASN A 236 17.37 -13.78 -9.26
C ASN A 236 17.11 -12.37 -9.80
N PRO A 237 16.07 -11.67 -9.31
CA PRO A 237 15.83 -10.29 -9.68
C PRO A 237 16.97 -9.36 -9.20
N PRO A 238 17.21 -8.23 -9.87
CA PRO A 238 18.38 -7.39 -9.63
C PRO A 238 18.33 -6.56 -8.33
N GLY A 239 17.19 -6.53 -7.63
CA GLY A 239 17.01 -5.74 -6.40
C GLY A 239 16.91 -4.23 -6.65
N VAL A 240 16.44 -3.82 -7.83
CA VAL A 240 16.23 -2.42 -8.22
C VAL A 240 14.86 -2.25 -8.90
N LEU A 241 14.36 -1.02 -8.96
CA LEU A 241 13.09 -0.73 -9.63
C LEU A 241 13.16 -1.01 -11.15
N SER A 242 12.32 -1.93 -11.61
CA SER A 242 12.18 -2.26 -13.03
C SER A 242 11.47 -1.15 -13.81
N LYS A 243 11.38 -1.32 -15.13
CA LYS A 243 10.57 -0.42 -15.97
C LYS A 243 9.07 -0.58 -15.64
N ALA A 244 8.60 -1.81 -15.45
CA ALA A 244 7.20 -2.09 -15.13
C ALA A 244 6.80 -1.54 -13.77
N ASP A 245 7.68 -1.63 -12.76
CA ASP A 245 7.44 -1.05 -11.43
C ASP A 245 7.19 0.46 -11.51
N LYS A 246 8.03 1.17 -12.26
CA LYS A 246 7.95 2.63 -12.45
C LYS A 246 6.69 3.02 -13.21
N GLU A 247 6.31 2.25 -14.23
CA GLU A 247 5.08 2.46 -15.00
C GLU A 247 3.83 2.19 -14.16
N PHE A 248 3.85 1.15 -13.32
CA PHE A 248 2.77 0.81 -12.41
C PHE A 248 2.46 1.98 -11.47
N VAL A 249 3.45 2.47 -10.73
CA VAL A 249 3.22 3.55 -9.77
C VAL A 249 2.84 4.85 -10.47
N ARG A 250 3.41 5.18 -11.63
CA ARG A 250 3.03 6.38 -12.39
C ARG A 250 1.61 6.31 -12.95
N ARG A 251 1.10 5.12 -13.25
CA ARG A 251 -0.29 4.93 -13.70
C ARG A 251 -1.28 5.19 -12.57
N TRP A 252 -0.99 4.68 -11.37
CA TRP A 252 -1.86 4.86 -10.20
C TRP A 252 -1.71 6.22 -9.50
N TYR A 253 -0.51 6.78 -9.59
CA TYR A 253 -0.10 8.04 -8.99
C TYR A 253 0.52 8.95 -10.07
N PRO A 254 -0.29 9.41 -11.05
CA PRO A 254 0.22 10.27 -12.10
C PRO A 254 0.82 11.55 -11.52
N PRO A 255 1.88 12.11 -12.14
CA PRO A 255 2.47 13.37 -11.72
C PRO A 255 1.41 14.44 -11.50
N ALA A 256 1.61 15.29 -10.50
CA ALA A 256 0.73 16.42 -10.22
C ALA A 256 0.88 17.51 -11.29
N GLU A 257 0.34 17.28 -12.49
CA GLU A 257 0.21 18.30 -13.54
C GLU A 257 -1.13 19.09 -13.44
N ALA A 258 -1.95 18.80 -12.43
CA ALA A 258 -3.28 19.39 -12.34
C ALA A 258 -3.24 20.90 -12.05
N PRO A 259 -4.11 21.72 -12.68
CA PRO A 259 -4.47 23.01 -12.11
C PRO A 259 -4.92 22.77 -10.66
N GLY A 260 -4.59 23.70 -9.76
CA GLY A 260 -4.87 23.57 -8.32
C GLY A 260 -6.32 23.16 -8.02
N PRO A 261 -6.59 22.66 -6.80
CA PRO A 261 -7.89 22.10 -6.45
C PRO A 261 -9.01 23.11 -6.70
N ARG A 262 -10.11 22.65 -7.31
CA ARG A 262 -11.27 23.49 -7.59
C ARG A 262 -12.01 23.79 -6.29
N GLU A 263 -12.62 24.95 -6.17
CA GLU A 263 -13.43 25.25 -5.00
C GLU A 263 -14.69 24.34 -4.98
N LEU A 264 -14.94 23.70 -3.84
CA LEU A 264 -16.19 23.00 -3.54
C LEU A 264 -16.95 23.79 -2.49
N VAL A 265 -17.69 24.79 -2.97
CA VAL A 265 -18.52 25.66 -2.12
C VAL A 265 -19.59 24.83 -1.42
N PRO A 266 -19.69 24.88 -0.08
CA PRO A 266 -20.72 24.14 0.63
C PRO A 266 -22.13 24.41 0.10
N PHE A 267 -22.96 23.36 0.04
CA PHE A 267 -24.30 23.31 -0.55
C PHE A 267 -24.37 23.57 -2.07
N ARG A 268 -23.25 23.48 -2.80
CA ARG A 268 -23.23 23.48 -4.27
C ARG A 268 -22.63 22.18 -4.78
N SER A 269 -23.40 21.44 -5.57
CA SER A 269 -22.90 20.24 -6.23
C SER A 269 -22.00 20.61 -7.42
N VAL A 270 -20.95 19.83 -7.62
CA VAL A 270 -20.03 19.96 -8.75
C VAL A 270 -20.04 18.66 -9.54
N PRO A 271 -20.36 18.68 -10.86
CA PRO A 271 -20.28 17.50 -11.70
C PRO A 271 -18.85 16.94 -11.76
N LEU A 272 -18.75 15.63 -11.64
CA LEU A 272 -17.53 14.84 -11.82
C LEU A 272 -17.51 14.33 -13.26
N ARG A 273 -16.50 14.75 -14.02
CA ARG A 273 -16.24 14.26 -15.39
C ARG A 273 -14.99 13.40 -15.36
N LEU A 274 -15.11 12.25 -14.69
CA LEU A 274 -14.00 11.34 -14.44
C LEU A 274 -14.13 10.10 -15.33
N GLY A 275 -13.03 9.69 -15.95
CA GLY A 275 -12.90 8.35 -16.50
C GLY A 275 -12.53 7.33 -15.42
N PRO A 276 -12.45 6.02 -15.76
CA PRO A 276 -11.97 4.99 -14.84
C PRO A 276 -10.61 5.36 -14.22
N ALA A 277 -10.46 5.13 -12.92
CA ALA A 277 -9.31 5.56 -12.10
C ALA A 277 -9.04 7.07 -12.05
N GLY A 278 -9.88 7.89 -12.70
CA GLY A 278 -9.78 9.34 -12.69
C GLY A 278 -10.03 9.91 -11.30
N GLN A 279 -9.41 11.06 -11.03
CA GLN A 279 -9.54 11.75 -9.75
C GLN A 279 -9.89 13.23 -9.96
N ALA A 280 -10.71 13.77 -9.07
CA ALA A 280 -10.98 15.20 -8.94
C ALA A 280 -10.59 15.68 -7.55
N ASP A 281 -9.88 16.81 -7.51
CA ASP A 281 -9.43 17.45 -6.27
C ASP A 281 -10.18 18.76 -6.06
N PHE A 282 -10.59 18.97 -4.82
CA PHE A 282 -11.36 20.14 -4.41
C PHE A 282 -10.83 20.75 -3.12
N LEU A 283 -11.04 22.05 -2.96
CA LEU A 283 -10.77 22.80 -1.74
C LEU A 283 -12.11 23.22 -1.12
N VAL A 284 -12.24 23.00 0.18
CA VAL A 284 -13.39 23.40 1.00
C VAL A 284 -12.92 24.34 2.10
N GLU A 285 -13.51 25.52 2.15
CA GLU A 285 -13.41 26.46 3.27
C GLU A 285 -14.78 26.60 3.92
N PRO A 286 -15.01 25.96 5.09
CA PRO A 286 -16.34 25.95 5.70
C PRO A 286 -16.70 27.34 6.23
N PRO A 287 -17.89 27.88 5.90
CA PRO A 287 -18.33 29.20 6.37
C PRO A 287 -18.62 29.24 7.88
N GLU A 288 -18.88 28.08 8.48
CA GLU A 288 -19.16 27.89 9.90
C GLU A 288 -18.62 26.54 10.42
N THR A 289 -18.31 26.48 11.72
CA THR A 289 -17.84 25.26 12.38
C THR A 289 -19.01 24.34 12.71
N ARG A 290 -19.13 23.21 12.02
CA ARG A 290 -20.17 22.20 12.26
C ARG A 290 -19.80 20.87 11.62
N GLU A 291 -20.64 19.87 11.82
CA GLU A 291 -20.57 18.64 11.02
C GLU A 291 -21.04 18.93 9.60
N TYR A 292 -20.20 18.57 8.62
CA TYR A 292 -20.55 18.55 7.21
C TYR A 292 -20.54 17.11 6.73
N THR A 293 -21.37 16.84 5.74
CA THR A 293 -21.33 15.63 4.95
C THR A 293 -20.68 15.94 3.61
N VAL A 294 -19.67 15.16 3.23
CA VAL A 294 -19.06 15.19 1.90
C VAL A 294 -19.39 13.88 1.22
N GLY A 295 -19.94 13.94 0.02
CA GLY A 295 -20.32 12.72 -0.69
C GLY A 295 -20.56 12.90 -2.16
N THR A 296 -20.59 11.77 -2.84
CA THR A 296 -20.91 11.67 -4.27
C THR A 296 -22.38 11.37 -4.50
N PHE A 297 -22.84 11.62 -5.72
CA PHE A 297 -24.17 11.29 -6.22
C PHE A 297 -24.03 10.74 -7.62
N GLY A 298 -24.97 9.89 -8.01
CA GLY A 298 -25.02 9.27 -9.33
C GLY A 298 -24.71 7.78 -9.29
N ASP A 299 -24.55 7.21 -10.48
CA ASP A 299 -24.31 5.80 -10.74
C ASP A 299 -22.80 5.53 -10.85
N SER A 300 -22.13 5.44 -9.69
CA SER A 300 -20.68 5.21 -9.64
C SER A 300 -20.17 4.55 -8.38
N ASP A 301 -19.02 3.89 -8.53
CA ASP A 301 -18.16 3.48 -7.42
C ASP A 301 -17.04 4.50 -7.23
N THR A 302 -16.96 5.05 -6.05
CA THR A 302 -16.04 6.13 -5.70
C THR A 302 -15.42 5.92 -4.33
N VAL A 303 -14.25 6.51 -4.15
CA VAL A 303 -13.71 6.80 -2.83
C VAL A 303 -13.63 8.31 -2.64
N VAL A 304 -14.17 8.79 -1.52
CA VAL A 304 -14.08 10.18 -1.08
C VAL A 304 -13.11 10.23 0.08
N VAL A 305 -12.09 11.07 -0.02
CA VAL A 305 -11.09 11.28 1.02
C VAL A 305 -11.05 12.77 1.37
N VAL A 306 -11.11 13.05 2.67
CA VAL A 306 -11.02 14.40 3.22
C VAL A 306 -9.68 14.54 3.93
N PHE A 307 -8.96 15.61 3.62
CA PHE A 307 -7.73 16.02 4.27
C PHE A 307 -7.94 17.39 4.93
N GLU A 308 -7.30 17.62 6.06
CA GLU A 308 -7.19 18.94 6.69
C GLU A 308 -5.83 19.54 6.33
N GLU A 309 -5.79 20.80 5.87
CA GLU A 309 -4.53 21.51 5.69
C GLU A 309 -3.96 21.91 7.05
N ARG A 310 -2.76 21.43 7.36
CA ARG A 310 -1.99 21.83 8.54
C ARG A 310 -0.58 22.23 8.12
N GLY A 311 -0.19 23.47 8.44
CA GLY A 311 1.14 23.97 8.07
C GLY A 311 1.39 24.04 6.56
N GLY A 312 0.32 24.15 5.74
CA GLY A 312 0.42 24.14 4.28
C GLY A 312 0.43 22.75 3.65
N GLU A 313 0.33 21.68 4.45
CA GLU A 313 0.33 20.30 3.98
C GLU A 313 -1.00 19.59 4.27
N PRO A 314 -1.55 18.79 3.34
CA PRO A 314 -2.70 17.95 3.61
C PRO A 314 -2.39 16.83 4.61
N ARG A 315 -3.17 16.75 5.69
CA ARG A 315 -3.16 15.64 6.66
C ARG A 315 -4.44 14.83 6.51
N TYR A 316 -4.33 13.51 6.47
CA TYR A 316 -5.49 12.63 6.34
C TYR A 316 -6.46 12.86 7.50
N LEU A 317 -7.75 13.10 7.20
CA LEU A 317 -8.78 13.26 8.21
C LEU A 317 -9.71 12.05 8.25
N THR A 318 -10.29 11.70 7.09
CA THR A 318 -11.24 10.59 6.99
C THR A 318 -11.49 10.22 5.53
N ALA A 319 -12.03 9.02 5.29
CA ALA A 319 -12.40 8.56 3.97
C ALA A 319 -13.64 7.66 4.02
N ARG A 320 -14.34 7.59 2.89
CA ARG A 320 -15.34 6.55 2.63
C ARG A 320 -15.16 5.99 1.23
N ASP A 321 -15.11 4.67 1.18
CA ASP A 321 -15.21 3.87 -0.04
C ASP A 321 -16.61 3.24 -0.05
N ASP A 322 -17.34 3.36 -1.15
CA ASP A 322 -18.67 2.73 -1.27
C ASP A 322 -18.63 1.23 -1.51
N GLY A 323 -17.43 0.68 -1.78
CA GLY A 323 -17.17 -0.75 -1.84
C GLY A 323 -17.99 -1.49 -2.90
N GLY A 324 -18.45 -0.81 -3.96
CA GLY A 324 -19.29 -1.43 -4.98
C GLY A 324 -20.76 -1.56 -4.60
N THR A 325 -21.21 -0.91 -3.53
CA THR A 325 -22.62 -0.93 -3.15
C THR A 325 -23.45 0.02 -4.05
N PRO A 326 -24.79 -0.12 -4.10
CA PRO A 326 -25.64 0.88 -4.76
C PRO A 326 -25.67 2.24 -4.06
N HIS A 327 -25.02 2.38 -2.90
CA HIS A 327 -24.93 3.63 -2.16
C HIS A 327 -23.70 4.41 -2.60
N ASN A 328 -23.80 5.73 -2.62
CA ASN A 328 -22.66 6.58 -2.93
C ASN A 328 -21.73 6.77 -1.72
N ALA A 329 -20.43 6.94 -1.99
CA ALA A 329 -19.44 7.23 -0.97
C ALA A 329 -19.77 8.55 -0.26
N THR A 330 -20.02 8.45 1.05
CA THR A 330 -20.41 9.58 1.89
C THR A 330 -19.66 9.53 3.22
N VAL A 331 -19.04 10.65 3.59
CA VAL A 331 -18.28 10.79 4.84
C VAL A 331 -18.75 12.01 5.61
N ARG A 332 -18.84 11.87 6.94
CA ARG A 332 -19.16 12.97 7.85
C ARG A 332 -17.90 13.41 8.56
N ALA A 333 -17.68 14.72 8.62
CA ALA A 333 -16.55 15.30 9.32
C ALA A 333 -16.96 16.64 9.94
N ARG A 334 -16.47 16.91 11.15
CA ARG A 334 -16.62 18.24 11.75
C ARG A 334 -15.56 19.18 11.17
N LEU A 335 -15.99 20.05 10.27
CA LEU A 335 -15.10 21.06 9.65
C LEU A 335 -15.14 22.35 10.48
N VAL A 336 -13.99 23.00 10.63
CA VAL A 336 -13.80 24.19 11.47
C VAL A 336 -13.64 25.43 10.60
N LYS A 337 -14.44 26.46 10.87
CA LYS A 337 -14.36 27.76 10.19
C LYS A 337 -12.94 28.32 10.26
N GLY A 338 -12.45 28.83 9.12
CA GLY A 338 -11.09 29.39 9.00
C GLY A 338 -10.00 28.34 8.80
N ARG A 339 -10.34 27.05 8.73
CA ARG A 339 -9.43 26.00 8.25
C ARG A 339 -9.74 25.64 6.81
N ARG A 340 -8.78 25.01 6.14
CA ARG A 340 -8.85 24.59 4.74
C ARG A 340 -8.84 23.07 4.67
N TYR A 341 -9.68 22.51 3.81
CA TYR A 341 -9.81 21.06 3.65
C TYR A 341 -9.71 20.68 2.18
N PHE A 342 -8.96 19.61 1.88
CA PHE A 342 -8.94 19.05 0.54
C PHE A 342 -9.91 17.87 0.47
N VAL A 343 -10.79 17.88 -0.51
CA VAL A 343 -11.68 16.75 -0.82
C VAL A 343 -11.20 16.13 -2.12
N ARG A 344 -10.81 14.87 -2.06
CA ARG A 344 -10.35 14.10 -3.22
C ARG A 344 -11.33 12.99 -3.50
N VAL A 345 -11.81 12.95 -4.74
CA VAL A 345 -12.75 11.92 -5.19
C VAL A 345 -12.09 11.14 -6.31
N ARG A 346 -11.91 9.84 -6.13
CA ARG A 346 -11.46 8.93 -7.18
C ARG A 346 -12.62 8.05 -7.63
N LEU A 347 -12.79 7.94 -8.93
CA LEU A 347 -13.77 7.06 -9.57
C LEU A 347 -13.13 5.71 -9.87
N TYR A 348 -13.70 4.63 -9.35
CA TYR A 348 -13.33 3.27 -9.75
C TYR A 348 -14.10 2.85 -10.99
N SER A 349 -15.42 2.97 -10.96
CA SER A 349 -16.30 2.60 -12.07
C SER A 349 -17.53 3.51 -12.12
N SER A 350 -18.17 3.62 -13.28
CA SER A 350 -19.48 4.25 -13.43
C SER A 350 -20.39 3.43 -14.35
N TRP A 351 -21.70 3.56 -14.19
CA TRP A 351 -22.70 2.90 -15.01
C TRP A 351 -23.86 3.84 -15.34
N GLY A 352 -24.85 3.36 -16.10
CA GLY A 352 -25.99 4.18 -16.50
C GLY A 352 -25.56 5.36 -17.38
N SER A 353 -25.96 6.58 -17.01
CA SER A 353 -25.53 7.80 -17.71
C SER A 353 -24.08 8.19 -17.43
N GLY A 354 -23.45 7.60 -16.39
CA GLY A 354 -22.14 8.01 -15.89
C GLY A 354 -22.12 9.42 -15.27
N GLU A 355 -23.27 10.08 -15.16
CA GLU A 355 -23.37 11.40 -14.56
C GLU A 355 -23.22 11.30 -13.05
N THR A 356 -22.13 11.88 -12.55
CA THR A 356 -21.80 11.88 -11.14
C THR A 356 -21.49 13.29 -10.67
N ALA A 357 -21.70 13.55 -9.39
CA ALA A 357 -21.39 14.84 -8.79
C ALA A 357 -20.87 14.66 -7.37
N VAL A 358 -20.20 15.66 -6.84
CA VAL A 358 -19.78 15.74 -5.43
C VAL A 358 -20.39 16.98 -4.79
N MET A 359 -20.69 16.90 -3.50
CA MET A 359 -21.09 18.06 -2.69
C MET A 359 -20.51 17.94 -1.28
N CYS A 360 -20.34 19.09 -0.62
CA CYS A 360 -20.16 19.22 0.82
C CYS A 360 -21.37 19.97 1.38
N TRP A 361 -22.09 19.47 2.38
CA TRP A 361 -23.33 20.08 2.90
C TRP A 361 -23.55 19.89 4.40
#